data_AF-A0A7Y3CAS0-F1
#
_entry.id   AF-A0A7Y3CAS0-F1
#
_cell.length_a   1.000
_cell.length_b   1.000
_cell.length_c   1.000
_cell.angle_alpha   90.00
_cell.angle_beta   90.00
_cell.angle_gamma   90.00
#
_symmetry.space_group_name_H-M   'P 1'
#
loop_
_entity.id
_entity.type
_entity.pdbx_description
1 polymer ?
#
loop_
_entity_poly.entity_id
_entity_poly.type
_entity_poly.pdbx_seq_one_letter_code
_entity_poly.pdbx_strand_id
1 'polypeptide(L)' 'MIQAKQNIAFITGATSGIGKATAELFAKHNIKLILCGRRQEKLDALKKTLQSET' A
#
# COMPACT_ATOMS: atom_id res chain seq x y z
N MET A 1 17.68 -14.49 18.06
CA MET A 1 17.02 -14.29 16.75
C MET A 1 16.94 -12.79 16.51
N ILE A 2 17.68 -12.24 15.54
CA ILE A 2 17.59 -10.81 15.19
C ILE A 2 16.51 -10.68 14.12
N GLN A 3 15.45 -9.93 14.40
CA GLN A 3 14.38 -9.68 13.44
C GLN A 3 14.91 -8.77 12.33
N ALA A 4 14.79 -9.16 11.06
CA ALA A 4 15.13 -8.30 9.94
C ALA A 4 14.23 -7.04 9.95
N LYS A 5 14.83 -5.87 9.71
CA LYS A 5 14.11 -4.59 9.70
C LYS A 5 13.17 -4.53 8.48
N GLN A 6 11.87 -4.49 8.73
CA GLN A 6 10.85 -4.35 7.68
C GLN A 6 10.50 -2.88 7.48
N ASN A 7 10.57 -2.40 6.25
CA ASN A 7 10.22 -1.02 5.92
C ASN A 7 8.69 -0.84 5.89
N ILE A 8 8.22 0.31 6.38
CA ILE A 8 6.82 0.72 6.35
C ILE A 8 6.73 2.01 5.55
N ALA A 9 5.79 2.08 4.60
CA ALA A 9 5.50 3.27 3.83
C ALA A 9 4.09 3.79 4.14
N PHE A 10 3.99 5.08 4.50
CA PHE A 10 2.73 5.79 4.65
C PHE A 10 2.45 6.60 3.39
N ILE A 11 1.34 6.30 2.71
CA ILE A 11 0.99 6.92 1.43
C ILE A 11 -0.34 7.66 1.58
N THR A 12 -0.28 9.00 1.48
CA THR A 12 -1.46 9.85 1.38
C THR A 12 -1.91 10.00 -0.08
N GLY A 13 -3.21 10.10 -0.33
CA GLY A 13 -3.71 10.14 -1.70
C GLY A 13 -3.54 8.79 -2.43
N ALA A 14 -3.49 7.68 -1.69
CA ALA A 14 -3.19 6.35 -2.22
C ALA A 14 -4.20 5.83 -3.26
N THR A 15 -5.40 6.40 -3.31
CA THR A 15 -6.53 5.82 -4.08
C THR A 15 -6.51 6.11 -5.59
N SER A 16 -5.59 6.92 -6.11
CA SER A 16 -5.51 7.26 -7.54
C SER A 16 -4.16 7.83 -7.94
N GLY A 17 -3.88 7.85 -9.26
CA GLY A 17 -2.69 8.49 -9.82
C GLY A 17 -1.39 7.94 -9.23
N ILE A 18 -0.47 8.84 -8.92
CA ILE A 18 0.87 8.49 -8.43
C ILE A 18 0.79 7.69 -7.11
N GLY A 19 -0.03 8.12 -6.15
CA GLY A 19 -0.15 7.42 -4.86
C GLY A 19 -0.60 5.97 -5.00
N LYS A 20 -1.47 5.68 -5.97
CA LYS A 20 -1.89 4.31 -6.30
C LYS A 20 -0.73 3.50 -6.89
N ALA A 21 -0.07 4.05 -7.91
CA ALA A 21 1.08 3.38 -8.55
C ALA A 21 2.22 3.11 -7.56
N THR A 22 2.48 4.04 -6.64
CA THR A 22 3.46 3.86 -5.55
C THR A 22 3.04 2.74 -4.60
N ALA A 23 1.77 2.67 -4.22
CA ALA A 23 1.27 1.60 -3.35
C ALA A 23 1.42 0.22 -4.02
N GLU A 24 1.09 0.11 -5.31
CA GLU A 24 1.25 -1.11 -6.10
C GLU A 24 2.72 -1.53 -6.21
N LEU A 25 3.63 -0.59 -6.52
CA LEU A 25 5.06 -0.89 -6.60
C LEU A 25 5.61 -1.34 -5.24
N PHE A 26 5.28 -0.63 -4.17
CA PHE A 26 5.80 -0.95 -2.84
C PHE A 26 5.26 -2.27 -2.29
N ALA A 27 4.01 -2.63 -2.59
CA ALA A 27 3.45 -3.93 -2.25
C ALA A 27 4.26 -5.08 -2.87
N LYS A 28 4.61 -4.97 -4.17
CA LYS A 28 5.46 -5.95 -4.88
C LYS A 28 6.84 -6.14 -4.26
N HIS A 29 7.33 -5.15 -3.52
CA HIS A 29 8.61 -5.21 -2.80
C HIS A 29 8.46 -5.64 -1.33
N ASN A 30 7.33 -6.22 -0.93
CA ASN A 30 7.06 -6.68 0.45
C ASN A 30 7.17 -5.57 1.52
N ILE A 31 6.95 -4.31 1.11
CA ILE A 31 6.92 -3.17 2.03
C ILE A 31 5.53 -3.14 2.69
N LYS A 32 5.50 -2.93 4.01
CA LYS A 32 4.23 -2.74 4.73
C LYS A 32 3.65 -1.37 4.40
N LEU A 33 2.37 -1.34 4.05
CA LEU A 33 1.72 -0.12 3.59
C LEU A 33 0.69 0.38 4.60
N ILE A 34 0.71 1.68 4.85
CA ILE A 34 -0.39 2.42 5.48
C ILE A 34 -0.95 3.35 4.41
N LEU A 35 -2.20 3.14 4.02
CA LEU A 35 -2.84 3.87 2.93
C LEU A 35 -3.85 4.88 3.48
N CYS A 36 -3.76 6.12 3.03
CA CYS A 36 -4.69 7.19 3.39
C CYS A 36 -5.32 7.80 2.14
N GLY A 37 -6.63 8.02 2.19
CA GLY A 37 -7.42 8.62 1.11
C GLY A 37 -8.80 9.04 1.61
N ARG A 38 -9.45 9.93 0.86
CA ARG A 38 -10.75 10.51 1.24
C ARG A 38 -11.92 9.52 1.17
N ARG A 39 -11.84 8.54 0.27
CA ARG A 39 -12.95 7.64 -0.07
C ARG A 39 -12.65 6.22 0.40
N GLN A 40 -13.40 5.74 1.39
CA GLN A 40 -13.19 4.43 1.97
C GLN A 40 -13.35 3.29 0.95
N GLU A 41 -14.38 3.34 0.12
CA GLU A 41 -14.64 2.34 -0.93
C GLU A 41 -13.42 2.13 -1.87
N LYS A 42 -12.72 3.22 -2.20
CA LYS A 42 -11.51 3.14 -3.03
C LYS A 42 -10.31 2.59 -2.27
N LEU A 43 -10.20 2.85 -0.97
CA LEU A 43 -9.18 2.25 -0.12
C LEU A 43 -9.41 0.74 0.02
N ASP A 44 -10.66 0.31 0.21
CA ASP A 44 -11.01 -1.11 0.34
C ASP A 44 -10.76 -1.87 -0.96
N ALA A 45 -11.15 -1.29 -2.11
CA ALA A 45 -10.84 -1.85 -3.42
C ALA A 45 -9.33 -1.97 -3.65
N LEU A 46 -8.57 -0.91 -3.34
CA LEU A 46 -7.12 -0.94 -3.46
C LEU A 46 -6.49 -1.98 -2.54
N LYS A 47 -6.92 -2.06 -1.27
CA LYS A 47 -6.46 -3.08 -0.32
C LYS A 47 -6.66 -4.49 -0.88
N LYS A 48 -7.85 -4.77 -1.43
CA LYS A 48 -8.16 -6.08 -2.03
C LYS A 48 -7.24 -6.39 -3.21
N THR A 49 -6.97 -5.42 -4.08
CA THR A 49 -6.01 -5.57 -5.19
C THR A 49 -4.60 -5.87 -4.68
N LEU A 50 -4.10 -5.10 -3.71
CA LEU A 50 -2.74 -5.29 -3.19
C LEU A 50 -2.56 -6.63 -2.45
N GLN A 51 -3.62 -7.12 -1.78
CA GLN A 51 -3.61 -8.43 -1.13
C GLN A 51 -3.59 -9.60 -2.13
N SER A 52 -4.03 -9.40 -3.36
CA SER A 52 -3.93 -10.44 -4.41
C SER A 52 -2.59 -10.43 -5.15
N GLU A 53 -1.82 -9.35 -5.06
CA GLU A 53 -0.51 -9.20 -5.74
C GLU A 53 0.70 -9.55 -4.85
N THR A 54 0.46 -9.89 -3.58
CA THR A 54 1.49 -10.30 -2.58
C THR A 54 1.30 -11.76 -2.22
#